data_AF-A0A5Q8CB50-F1
#
_entry.id   AF-A0A5Q8CB50-F1
#
_cell.length_a   1.000
_cell.length_b   1.000
_cell.length_c   1.000
_cell.angle_alpha   90.00
_cell.angle_beta   90.00
_cell.angle_gamma   90.00
#
_symmetry.space_group_name_H-M   'P 1'
#
loop_
_entity.id
_entity.type
_entity.pdbx_description
1 polymer ?
#
loop_
_entity_poly.entity_id
_entity_poly.type
_entity_poly.pdbx_seq_one_letter_code
_entity_poly.pdbx_strand_id
1 'polypeptide(L)' 'MTGYFSSPFPRRASVGVDVGGVMVGGGAPVVVQSMTNTDTADIDQTVAQV' A
#
# COMPACT_ATOMS: atom_id res chain seq x y z
N MET A 1 -4.68 -6.34 31.10
CA MET A 1 -4.46 -7.63 30.43
C MET A 1 -4.18 -7.37 28.96
N THR A 2 -2.91 -7.17 28.59
CA THR A 2 -2.52 -6.98 27.19
C THR A 2 -2.25 -8.37 26.60
N GLY A 3 -3.27 -8.95 25.97
CA GLY A 3 -3.13 -10.20 25.25
C GLY A 3 -2.36 -9.98 23.96
N TYR A 4 -1.31 -10.76 23.72
CA TYR A 4 -0.67 -10.84 22.42
C TYR A 4 -1.59 -11.60 21.46
N PHE A 5 -1.88 -11.02 20.30
CA PHE A 5 -2.62 -11.69 19.25
C PHE A 5 -1.64 -12.47 18.37
N SER A 6 -1.85 -13.78 18.24
CA SER A 6 -1.01 -14.69 17.45
C SER A 6 -1.21 -14.55 15.93
N SER A 7 -2.17 -13.76 15.50
CA SER A 7 -2.49 -13.54 14.09
C SER A 7 -3.09 -12.16 13.83
N PRO A 8 -2.96 -11.60 12.60
CA PRO A 8 -3.61 -10.35 12.24
C PRO A 8 -5.13 -10.42 12.36
N PHE A 9 -5.75 -9.29 12.69
CA PHE A 9 -7.20 -9.17 12.63
C PHE A 9 -7.73 -9.25 11.19
N PRO A 10 -8.98 -9.70 11.00
CA PRO A 10 -9.61 -9.61 9.69
C PRO A 10 -9.68 -8.16 9.22
N ARG A 11 -9.47 -7.95 7.92
CA ARG A 11 -9.59 -6.61 7.32
C ARG A 11 -11.04 -6.16 7.33
N ARG A 12 -11.26 -4.86 7.56
CA ARG A 12 -12.58 -4.23 7.45
C ARG A 12 -13.13 -4.40 6.03
N ALA A 13 -14.43 -4.65 5.92
CA ALA A 13 -15.13 -4.52 4.64
C ALA A 13 -15.02 -3.07 4.12
N SER A 14 -14.61 -2.92 2.87
CA SER A 14 -14.49 -1.61 2.22
C SER A 14 -14.94 -1.71 0.77
N VAL A 15 -15.30 -0.57 0.18
CA VAL A 15 -15.43 -0.45 -1.27
C VAL A 15 -14.08 -0.76 -1.91
N GLY A 16 -14.08 -1.49 -3.02
CA GLY A 16 -12.91 -1.70 -3.87
C GLY A 16 -12.69 -0.50 -4.79
N VAL A 17 -11.46 -0.02 -4.88
CA VAL A 17 -11.08 1.11 -5.73
C VAL A 17 -9.95 0.67 -6.65
N ASP A 18 -10.09 0.97 -7.94
CA ASP A 18 -9.04 0.76 -8.93
C ASP A 18 -8.06 1.94 -8.91
N VAL A 19 -6.79 1.65 -8.67
CA VAL A 19 -5.66 2.60 -8.77
C VAL A 19 -4.74 2.14 -9.89
N GLY A 20 -4.99 2.62 -11.11
CA GLY A 20 -4.13 2.33 -12.27
C GLY A 20 -4.03 0.85 -12.65
N GLY A 21 -5.11 0.09 -12.50
CA GLY A 21 -5.19 -1.35 -12.73
C GLY A 21 -4.98 -2.21 -11.47
N VAL A 22 -4.68 -1.58 -10.32
CA VAL A 22 -4.48 -2.27 -9.04
C VAL A 22 -5.70 -2.09 -8.14
N MET A 23 -6.38 -3.19 -7.81
CA MET A 23 -7.55 -3.16 -6.92
C MET A 23 -7.15 -3.02 -5.46
N VAL A 24 -7.61 -1.96 -4.79
CA VAL A 24 -7.38 -1.70 -3.36
C VAL A 24 -8.70 -1.80 -2.60
N GLY A 25 -8.74 -2.64 -1.55
CA GLY A 25 -9.96 -2.87 -0.77
C GLY A 25 -10.89 -3.88 -1.44
N GLY A 26 -12.17 -3.92 -1.06
CA GLY A 26 -13.16 -4.80 -1.71
C GLY A 26 -12.89 -6.31 -1.59
N GLY A 27 -12.04 -6.72 -0.65
CA GLY A 27 -11.60 -8.11 -0.51
C GLY A 27 -10.35 -8.48 -1.33
N ALA A 28 -9.79 -7.55 -2.12
CA ALA A 28 -8.49 -7.75 -2.77
C ALA A 28 -7.37 -7.88 -1.71
N PRO A 29 -6.22 -8.50 -2.03
CA PRO A 29 -5.05 -8.59 -1.14
C PRO A 29 -4.59 -7.24 -0.58
N VAL A 30 -3.78 -7.25 0.48
CA VAL A 30 -3.14 -6.01 0.96
C VAL A 30 -2.05 -5.63 -0.04
N VAL A 31 -2.18 -4.46 -0.64
CA VAL A 31 -1.18 -3.92 -1.57
C VAL A 31 -0.07 -3.25 -0.78
N VAL A 32 1.17 -3.47 -1.18
CA VAL A 32 2.35 -2.79 -0.63
C VAL A 32 2.59 -1.51 -1.45
N GLN A 33 2.83 -0.41 -0.77
CA GLN A 33 3.20 0.87 -1.38
C GLN A 33 4.50 1.37 -0.76
N SER A 34 5.26 2.14 -1.54
CA SER A 34 6.45 2.86 -1.13
C SER A 34 6.33 4.33 -1.55
N MET A 35 7.35 5.12 -1.25
CA MET A 35 7.46 6.52 -1.65
C MET A 35 8.92 6.80 -1.98
N THR A 36 9.17 7.57 -3.04
CA THR A 36 10.51 8.06 -3.37
C THR A 36 11.01 9.04 -2.31
N ASN A 37 12.32 9.20 -2.23
CA ASN A 37 12.96 10.17 -1.34
C ASN A 37 14.00 11.06 -2.05
N THR A 38 14.06 10.97 -3.38
CA THR A 38 14.75 11.93 -4.26
C THR A 38 13.99 13.25 -4.33
N ASP A 39 14.65 14.32 -4.79
CA ASP A 39 13.94 15.53 -5.19
C ASP A 39 13.08 15.21 -6.42
N THR A 40 11.76 15.36 -6.31
CA THR A 40 10.82 15.08 -7.40
C THR A 40 11.11 15.90 -8.66
N ALA A 41 11.76 17.07 -8.52
CA ALA A 41 12.18 17.86 -9.68
C ALA A 41 13.37 17.25 -10.44
N ASP A 42 14.17 16.38 -9.80
CA ASP A 42 15.22 15.58 -10.43
C ASP A 42 14.58 14.32 -11.04
N ILE A 43 14.32 14.41 -12.34
CA ILE A 43 13.66 13.35 -13.11
C ILE A 43 14.50 12.08 -13.11
N ASP A 44 15.81 12.19 -13.38
CA ASP A 44 16.68 11.03 -13.58
C ASP A 44 16.84 10.23 -12.28
N GLN A 45 17.03 10.93 -11.15
CA GLN A 45 17.13 10.25 -9.85
C GLN A 45 15.81 9.62 -9.43
N THR A 46 14.69 10.32 -9.63
CA THR A 46 13.37 9.81 -9.22
C THR A 46 12.97 8.58 -10.03
N VAL A 47 13.22 8.59 -11.35
CA VAL A 47 12.97 7.43 -12.22
C VAL A 47 13.84 6.24 -11.85
N ALA A 48 15.10 6.46 -11.44
CA ALA A 48 15.97 5.37 -11.02
C ALA A 48 15.51 4.68 -9.72
N GLN A 49 14.71 5.36 -8.89
CA GLN A 49 14.23 4.83 -7.61
C GLN A 49 12.92 4.04 -7.72
N VAL A 50 12.02 4.43 -8.63
CA VAL A 50 10.67 3.83 -8.78
C VAL A 50 10.67 2.59 -9.67
#